data_AF-A0ABD1V528-F1
#
_entry.id   AF-A0ABD1V528-F1
#
_cell.length_a   1.000
_cell.length_b   1.000
_cell.length_c   1.000
_cell.angle_alpha   90.00
_cell.angle_beta   90.00
_cell.angle_gamma   90.00
#
_symmetry.space_group_name_H-M   'P 1'
#
loop_
_entity.id
_entity.type
_entity.pdbx_description
1 polymer ?
#
loop_
_entity_poly.entity_id
_entity_poly.type
_entity_poly.pdbx_seq_one_letter_code
_entity_poly.pdbx_strand_id
1 'polypeptide(L)'
;MPSPMEDTENNPLLKDFYFPPFDSIEAKHVRPGIRALLKKLECELEELERTVEPAWKKLVEPLERIEDRLGVVWGAVSHLKSVKDNPELRSAIEEVQPEKVAFELKLGQSKPIYNAFKDIRESSNWEGLSDARKRIVELQIKEAVLNGIALEDDKREEFNKIEQELAKLSQKFGENVLDATKKYEKLITDKKDIEGLPASGSWIGCTDSSVKGT
;
A
#
# COMPACT_ATOMS: atom_id res chain seq x y z
N MET A 1 -26.55 -3.89 -19.44
CA MET A 1 -25.57 -3.97 -18.33
C MET A 1 -24.22 -3.65 -18.94
N PRO A 2 -23.46 -2.68 -18.40
CA PRO A 2 -22.13 -2.41 -18.91
C PRO A 2 -21.25 -3.65 -18.74
N SER A 3 -20.35 -3.86 -19.70
CA SER A 3 -19.46 -5.03 -19.75
C SER A 3 -18.42 -4.95 -18.62
N PRO A 4 -17.93 -6.08 -18.07
CA PRO A 4 -16.81 -6.09 -17.11
C PRO A 4 -15.55 -5.35 -17.60
N MET A 5 -15.41 -5.15 -18.91
CA MET A 5 -14.31 -4.39 -19.52
C MET A 5 -14.54 -2.86 -19.53
N GLU A 6 -15.79 -2.39 -19.57
CA GLU A 6 -16.13 -0.94 -19.50
C GLU A 6 -15.88 -0.37 -18.09
N ASP A 7 -16.04 -1.19 -17.05
CA ASP A 7 -15.81 -0.80 -15.65
C ASP A 7 -14.33 -0.54 -15.32
N THR A 8 -13.40 -1.07 -16.13
CA THR A 8 -11.96 -0.85 -15.97
C THR A 8 -11.48 0.46 -16.59
N GLU A 9 -11.90 0.83 -17.81
CA GLU A 9 -11.38 2.03 -18.50
C GLU A 9 -11.76 3.35 -17.79
N ASN A 10 -12.91 3.39 -17.11
CA ASN A 10 -13.38 4.58 -16.39
C ASN A 10 -13.04 4.59 -14.90
N ASN A 11 -12.30 3.60 -14.40
CA ASN A 11 -11.98 3.49 -12.98
C ASN A 11 -11.12 4.68 -12.51
N PRO A 12 -11.52 5.42 -11.45
CA PRO A 12 -10.79 6.58 -10.97
C PRO A 12 -9.36 6.26 -10.49
N LEU A 13 -9.09 5.01 -10.09
CA LEU A 13 -7.75 4.56 -9.67
C LEU A 13 -6.76 4.42 -10.84
N LEU A 14 -7.26 4.30 -12.07
CA LEU A 14 -6.43 4.07 -13.26
C LEU A 14 -6.16 5.34 -14.08
N LYS A 15 -6.80 6.46 -13.74
CA LYS A 15 -6.60 7.75 -14.41
C LYS A 15 -5.31 8.41 -13.94
N ASP A 16 -4.76 9.29 -14.76
CA ASP A 16 -3.68 10.18 -14.31
C ASP A 16 -4.29 11.35 -13.55
N PHE A 17 -3.68 11.69 -12.42
CA PHE A 17 -4.15 12.75 -11.56
C PHE A 17 -2.98 13.47 -10.87
N TYR A 18 -3.14 14.78 -10.67
CA TYR A 18 -2.25 15.56 -9.82
C TYR A 18 -2.59 15.39 -8.32
N PHE A 19 -3.88 15.23 -8.02
CA PHE A 19 -4.39 14.95 -6.68
C PHE A 19 -5.26 13.70 -6.71
N PRO A 20 -5.13 12.76 -5.76
CA PRO A 20 -5.97 11.57 -5.74
C PRO A 20 -7.46 11.94 -5.71
N PRO A 21 -8.31 11.29 -6.54
CA PRO A 21 -9.73 11.62 -6.66
C PRO A 21 -10.56 11.05 -5.50
N PHE A 22 -10.29 11.50 -4.27
CA PHE A 22 -10.89 10.99 -3.03
C PHE A 22 -12.42 11.13 -2.98
N ASP A 23 -12.98 12.08 -3.71
CA ASP A 23 -14.42 12.31 -3.84
C ASP A 23 -15.13 11.23 -4.69
N SER A 24 -14.38 10.58 -5.58
CA SER A 24 -14.90 9.63 -6.57
C SER A 24 -14.53 8.17 -6.29
N ILE A 25 -13.55 7.91 -5.42
CA ILE A 25 -13.13 6.54 -5.07
C ILE A 25 -14.17 5.91 -4.12
N GLU A 26 -14.60 4.69 -4.46
CA GLU A 26 -15.57 3.90 -3.72
C GLU A 26 -15.06 2.45 -3.62
N ALA A 27 -15.60 1.66 -2.69
CA ALA A 27 -15.21 0.25 -2.50
C ALA A 27 -15.31 -0.58 -3.79
N LYS A 28 -16.32 -0.32 -4.63
CA LYS A 28 -16.53 -0.99 -5.92
C LYS A 28 -15.38 -0.78 -6.92
N HIS A 29 -14.62 0.31 -6.79
CA HIS A 29 -13.51 0.62 -7.67
C HIS A 29 -12.23 -0.13 -7.30
N VAL A 30 -12.08 -0.55 -6.04
CA VAL A 30 -10.83 -1.11 -5.51
C VAL A 30 -10.46 -2.42 -6.20
N ARG A 31 -11.35 -3.42 -6.21
CA ARG A 31 -11.06 -4.73 -6.82
C ARG A 31 -10.67 -4.64 -8.30
N PRO A 32 -11.51 -4.06 -9.20
CA PRO A 32 -11.15 -3.97 -10.61
C PRO A 32 -9.96 -3.03 -10.86
N GLY A 33 -9.86 -1.92 -10.12
CA GLY A 33 -8.79 -0.94 -10.32
C GLY A 33 -7.42 -1.46 -9.90
N ILE A 34 -7.31 -2.09 -8.72
CA ILE A 34 -6.04 -2.65 -8.25
C ILE A 34 -5.61 -3.82 -9.13
N ARG A 35 -6.51 -4.74 -9.50
CA ARG A 35 -6.17 -5.87 -10.38
C ARG A 35 -5.69 -5.43 -11.76
N ALA A 36 -6.36 -4.46 -12.36
CA ALA A 36 -5.96 -3.91 -13.65
C ALA A 36 -4.61 -3.16 -13.54
N LEU A 37 -4.40 -2.42 -12.45
CA LEU A 37 -3.12 -1.76 -12.18
C LEU A 37 -1.99 -2.79 -12.04
N LEU A 38 -2.15 -3.80 -11.18
CA LEU A 38 -1.12 -4.83 -10.97
C LEU A 38 -0.78 -5.54 -12.27
N LYS A 39 -1.78 -5.90 -13.09
CA LYS A 39 -1.54 -6.49 -14.41
C LYS A 39 -0.70 -5.59 -15.32
N LYS A 40 -0.98 -4.29 -15.33
CA LYS A 40 -0.20 -3.31 -16.12
C LYS A 40 1.23 -3.22 -15.60
N LEU A 41 1.40 -3.13 -14.28
CA LEU A 41 2.71 -3.03 -13.65
C LEU A 41 3.54 -4.31 -13.82
N GLU A 42 2.90 -5.48 -13.86
CA GLU A 42 3.57 -6.75 -14.20
C GLU A 42 4.16 -6.71 -15.62
N CYS A 43 3.40 -6.23 -16.60
CA CYS A 43 3.92 -6.07 -17.96
C CYS A 43 5.06 -5.04 -18.03
N GLU A 44 4.97 -3.95 -17.28
CA GLU A 44 6.04 -2.93 -17.20
C GLU A 44 7.30 -3.48 -16.53
N LEU A 45 7.14 -4.28 -15.47
CA LEU A 45 8.25 -4.96 -14.80
C LEU A 45 8.93 -5.97 -15.74
N GLU A 46 8.16 -6.80 -16.45
CA GLU A 46 8.71 -7.76 -17.40
C GLU A 46 9.50 -7.08 -18.53
N GLU A 47 9.00 -5.95 -19.05
CA GLU A 47 9.70 -5.16 -20.05
C GLU A 47 10.97 -4.51 -19.50
N LEU A 48 10.92 -4.01 -18.26
CA LEU A 48 12.09 -3.48 -17.56
C LEU A 48 13.14 -4.58 -17.39
N GLU A 49 12.78 -5.74 -16.84
CA GLU A 49 13.71 -6.87 -16.65
C GLU A 49 14.35 -7.33 -17.95
N ARG A 50 13.61 -7.32 -19.06
CA ARG A 50 14.10 -7.70 -20.39
C ARG A 50 15.09 -6.70 -20.99
N THR A 51 14.95 -5.42 -20.66
CA THR A 51 15.71 -4.31 -21.28
C THR A 51 16.64 -3.58 -20.31
N VAL A 52 16.79 -4.11 -19.10
CA VAL A 52 17.53 -3.46 -18.02
C VAL A 52 18.99 -3.29 -18.40
N GLU A 53 19.51 -2.09 -18.14
CA GLU A 53 20.92 -1.75 -18.24
C GLU A 53 21.32 -0.96 -16.98
N PRO A 54 22.60 -1.00 -16.55
CA PRO A 54 23.09 -0.27 -15.37
C PRO A 54 23.22 1.24 -15.65
N ALA A 55 22.14 1.86 -16.11
CA ALA A 55 22.03 3.26 -16.46
C ALA A 55 20.73 3.84 -15.89
N TRP A 56 20.79 5.09 -15.40
CA TRP A 56 19.67 5.72 -14.68
C TRP A 56 18.33 5.67 -15.45
N LYS A 57 18.38 5.97 -16.75
CA LYS A 57 17.20 5.99 -17.65
C LYS A 57 16.64 4.60 -17.98
N LYS A 58 17.40 3.53 -17.73
CA LYS A 58 17.10 2.14 -18.11
C LYS A 58 16.85 1.24 -16.91
N LEU A 59 17.10 1.75 -15.69
CA LEU A 59 16.90 1.03 -14.44
C LEU A 59 16.07 1.87 -13.48
N VAL A 60 16.60 3.01 -13.01
CA VAL A 60 16.02 3.77 -11.89
C VAL A 60 14.74 4.47 -12.30
N GLU A 61 14.75 5.23 -13.41
CA GLU A 61 13.55 5.96 -13.86
C GLU A 61 12.35 5.04 -14.18
N PRO A 62 12.50 3.91 -14.91
CA PRO A 62 11.37 3.00 -15.13
C PRO A 62 10.94 2.27 -13.86
N LEU A 63 11.87 1.89 -12.97
CA LEU A 63 11.53 1.28 -11.68
C LEU A 63 10.72 2.25 -10.80
N GLU A 64 11.18 3.50 -10.68
CA GLU A 64 10.50 4.55 -9.90
C GLU A 64 9.07 4.78 -10.39
N ARG A 65 8.82 4.72 -11.72
CA ARG A 65 7.46 4.85 -12.25
C ARG A 65 6.53 3.71 -11.82
N ILE A 66 7.05 2.47 -11.77
CA ILE A 66 6.29 1.30 -11.32
C ILE A 66 5.97 1.45 -9.82
N GLU A 67 6.98 1.77 -9.02
CA GLU A 67 6.87 1.92 -7.57
C GLU A 67 5.95 3.09 -7.18
N ASP A 68 6.15 4.26 -7.77
CA ASP A 68 5.35 5.47 -7.52
C ASP A 68 3.88 5.21 -7.86
N ARG A 69 3.60 4.61 -9.02
CA ARG A 69 2.22 4.37 -9.44
C ARG A 69 1.49 3.45 -8.47
N LEU A 70 2.13 2.35 -8.03
CA LEU A 70 1.54 1.46 -7.03
C LEU A 70 1.38 2.17 -5.68
N GLY A 71 2.42 2.88 -5.23
CA GLY A 71 2.46 3.56 -3.95
C GLY A 71 1.38 4.63 -3.82
N VAL A 72 1.21 5.47 -4.84
CA VAL A 72 0.19 6.54 -4.86
C VAL A 72 -1.22 5.96 -4.85
N VAL A 73 -1.50 4.98 -5.71
CA VAL A 73 -2.85 4.39 -5.81
C VAL A 73 -3.21 3.59 -4.56
N TRP A 74 -2.30 2.73 -4.08
CA TRP A 74 -2.52 1.97 -2.85
C TRP A 74 -2.60 2.86 -1.61
N GLY A 75 -1.79 3.92 -1.58
CA GLY A 75 -1.82 4.95 -0.54
C GLY A 75 -3.17 5.66 -0.46
N ALA A 76 -3.77 6.01 -1.60
CA ALA A 76 -5.09 6.64 -1.63
C ALA A 76 -6.19 5.71 -1.08
N VAL A 77 -6.18 4.43 -1.46
CA VAL A 77 -7.12 3.41 -0.96
C VAL A 77 -6.93 3.17 0.54
N SER A 78 -5.68 3.02 1.00
CA SER A 78 -5.34 2.81 2.41
C SER A 78 -5.68 4.03 3.27
N HIS A 79 -5.51 5.24 2.74
CA HIS A 79 -5.91 6.47 3.40
C HIS A 79 -7.43 6.51 3.63
N LEU A 80 -8.23 6.22 2.59
CA LEU A 80 -9.69 6.13 2.72
C LEU A 80 -10.12 5.08 3.74
N LYS A 81 -9.43 3.94 3.81
CA LYS A 81 -9.66 2.96 4.88
C LYS A 81 -9.44 3.57 6.26
N SER A 82 -8.42 4.41 6.44
CA SER A 82 -8.10 5.01 7.74
C SER A 82 -9.08 6.12 8.16
N VAL A 83 -9.62 6.90 7.23
CA VAL A 83 -10.42 8.11 7.55
C VAL A 83 -11.90 8.00 7.22
N LYS A 84 -12.29 7.01 6.39
CA LYS A 84 -13.65 6.80 5.89
C LYS A 84 -13.98 5.31 5.78
N ASP A 85 -13.61 4.57 6.83
CA ASP A 85 -13.78 3.13 6.96
C ASP A 85 -15.25 2.67 6.82
N ASN A 86 -15.45 1.59 6.07
CA ASN A 86 -16.74 0.87 5.97
C ASN A 86 -16.51 -0.62 5.61
N PRO A 87 -17.48 -1.51 5.90
CA PRO A 87 -17.34 -2.95 5.65
C PRO A 87 -17.01 -3.32 4.20
N GLU A 88 -17.61 -2.62 3.23
CA GLU A 88 -17.41 -2.88 1.81
C GLU A 88 -15.97 -2.58 1.38
N LEU A 89 -15.40 -1.47 1.87
CA LEU A 89 -14.03 -1.08 1.61
C LEU A 89 -13.03 -2.04 2.28
N ARG A 90 -13.29 -2.45 3.53
CA ARG A 90 -12.46 -3.47 4.20
C ARG A 90 -12.41 -4.76 3.38
N SER A 91 -13.58 -5.29 3.00
CA SER A 91 -13.67 -6.52 2.20
C SER A 91 -13.01 -6.39 0.83
N ALA A 92 -13.10 -5.22 0.19
CA ALA A 92 -12.44 -4.98 -1.09
C ALA A 92 -10.91 -4.99 -0.95
N ILE A 93 -10.36 -4.38 0.10
CA ILE A 93 -8.92 -4.36 0.39
C ILE A 93 -8.42 -5.75 0.79
N GLU A 94 -9.11 -6.45 1.69
CA GLU A 94 -8.74 -7.82 2.10
C GLU A 94 -8.61 -8.78 0.92
N GLU A 95 -9.44 -8.62 -0.12
CA GLU A 95 -9.41 -9.50 -1.30
C GLU A 95 -8.18 -9.25 -2.19
N VAL A 96 -7.77 -8.00 -2.38
CA VAL A 96 -6.67 -7.65 -3.30
C VAL A 96 -5.32 -7.46 -2.61
N GLN A 97 -5.28 -7.33 -1.28
CA GLN A 97 -4.04 -7.17 -0.53
C GLN A 97 -3.03 -8.30 -0.80
N PRO A 98 -3.41 -9.59 -0.85
CA PRO A 98 -2.46 -10.65 -1.15
C PRO A 98 -1.83 -10.52 -2.54
N GLU A 99 -2.61 -10.12 -3.54
CA GLU A 99 -2.15 -9.88 -4.91
C GLU A 99 -1.12 -8.73 -4.95
N LYS A 100 -1.41 -7.64 -4.24
CA LYS A 100 -0.49 -6.49 -4.11
C LYS A 100 0.81 -6.88 -3.43
N VAL A 101 0.75 -7.63 -2.32
CA VAL A 101 1.96 -8.08 -1.60
C VAL A 101 2.77 -9.05 -2.46
N ALA A 102 2.11 -9.92 -3.24
CA ALA A 102 2.80 -10.84 -4.14
C ALA A 102 3.56 -10.08 -5.24
N PHE A 103 2.96 -9.01 -5.79
CA PHE A 103 3.63 -8.14 -6.75
C PHE A 103 4.83 -7.40 -6.14
N GLU A 104 4.71 -6.85 -4.94
CA GLU A 104 5.83 -6.19 -4.25
C GLU A 104 6.99 -7.15 -3.98
N LEU A 105 6.70 -8.39 -3.57
CA LEU A 105 7.72 -9.43 -3.41
C LEU A 105 8.37 -9.76 -4.76
N LYS A 106 7.59 -9.91 -5.84
CA LYS A 106 8.12 -10.14 -7.20
C LYS A 106 9.07 -9.00 -7.62
N LEU A 107 8.66 -7.74 -7.41
CA LEU A 107 9.44 -6.56 -7.73
C LEU A 107 10.74 -6.49 -6.92
N GLY A 108 10.63 -6.59 -5.59
CA GLY A 108 11.77 -6.53 -4.67
C GLY A 108 12.73 -7.73 -4.78
N GLN A 109 12.27 -8.84 -5.35
CA GLN A 109 13.06 -10.04 -5.62
C GLN A 109 13.46 -10.18 -7.11
N SER A 110 13.43 -9.10 -7.89
CA SER A 110 13.87 -9.10 -9.27
C SER A 110 15.40 -9.23 -9.38
N LYS A 111 15.89 -10.41 -9.79
CA LYS A 111 17.33 -10.65 -10.01
C LYS A 111 17.93 -9.74 -11.09
N PRO A 112 17.28 -9.49 -12.25
CA PRO A 112 17.81 -8.56 -13.26
C PRO A 112 18.04 -7.14 -12.71
N ILE A 113 17.06 -6.60 -11.99
CA ILE A 113 17.12 -5.26 -11.38
C ILE A 113 18.21 -5.22 -10.30
N TYR A 114 18.25 -6.20 -9.41
CA TYR A 114 19.26 -6.31 -8.37
C TYR A 114 20.69 -6.34 -8.95
N ASN A 115 20.93 -7.16 -9.97
CA ASN A 115 22.23 -7.26 -10.63
C ASN A 115 22.61 -5.93 -11.32
N ALA A 116 21.68 -5.26 -11.98
CA ALA A 116 21.96 -3.96 -12.59
C ALA A 116 22.35 -2.88 -11.55
N PHE A 117 21.76 -2.89 -10.36
CA PHE A 117 22.21 -2.03 -9.26
C PHE A 117 23.60 -2.40 -8.76
N LYS A 118 23.91 -3.70 -8.63
CA LYS A 118 25.26 -4.15 -8.29
C LYS A 118 26.28 -3.69 -9.33
N ASP A 119 25.96 -3.78 -10.61
CA ASP A 119 26.84 -3.34 -11.69
C ASP A 119 27.11 -1.82 -11.61
N ILE A 120 26.11 -1.00 -11.27
CA ILE A 120 26.32 0.43 -11.00
C ILE A 120 27.27 0.62 -9.81
N ARG A 121 27.05 -0.13 -8.73
CA ARG A 121 27.87 -0.05 -7.50
C ARG A 121 29.32 -0.49 -7.71
N GLU A 122 29.54 -1.46 -8.58
CA GLU A 122 30.85 -2.03 -8.92
C GLU A 122 31.52 -1.30 -10.10
N SER A 123 30.82 -0.34 -10.72
CA SER A 123 31.34 0.40 -11.88
C SER A 123 32.50 1.33 -11.53
N SER A 124 33.39 1.55 -12.51
CA SER A 124 34.49 2.51 -12.40
C SER A 124 34.03 3.96 -12.25
N ASN A 125 32.79 4.28 -12.64
CA ASN A 125 32.19 5.60 -12.51
C ASN A 125 31.44 5.80 -11.18
N TRP A 126 31.46 4.82 -10.27
CA TRP A 126 30.80 4.93 -8.96
C TRP A 126 31.15 6.24 -8.24
N GLU A 127 32.43 6.59 -8.21
CA GLU A 127 32.88 7.80 -7.53
C GLU A 127 32.39 9.11 -8.16
N GLY A 128 32.03 9.09 -9.44
CA GLY A 128 31.47 10.23 -10.16
C GLY A 128 29.97 10.44 -9.95
N LEU A 129 29.27 9.52 -9.28
CA LEU A 129 27.86 9.70 -8.93
C LEU A 129 27.69 10.69 -7.77
N SER A 130 26.56 11.42 -7.76
CA SER A 130 26.20 12.25 -6.61
C SER A 130 25.87 11.39 -5.39
N ASP A 131 26.02 11.96 -4.19
CA ASP A 131 25.74 11.25 -2.93
C ASP A 131 24.31 10.71 -2.86
N ALA A 132 23.34 11.45 -3.38
CA ALA A 132 21.95 11.00 -3.47
C ALA A 132 21.82 9.73 -4.35
N ARG A 133 22.49 9.68 -5.50
CA ARG A 133 22.46 8.51 -6.39
C ARG A 133 23.19 7.32 -5.78
N LYS A 134 24.35 7.56 -5.15
CA LYS A 134 25.07 6.52 -4.40
C LYS A 134 24.15 5.92 -3.33
N ARG A 135 23.47 6.77 -2.57
CA ARG A 135 22.54 6.34 -1.51
C ARG A 135 21.38 5.52 -2.04
N ILE A 136 20.77 5.92 -3.16
CA ILE A 136 19.68 5.16 -3.80
C ILE A 136 20.16 3.76 -4.18
N VAL A 137 21.31 3.64 -4.85
CA VAL A 137 21.85 2.34 -5.28
C VAL A 137 22.13 1.44 -4.07
N GLU A 138 22.74 1.97 -3.01
CA GLU A 138 23.02 1.20 -1.79
C GLU A 138 21.75 0.74 -1.07
N LEU A 139 20.73 1.59 -1.02
CA LEU A 139 19.43 1.25 -0.43
C LEU A 139 18.75 0.13 -1.22
N GLN A 140 18.70 0.25 -2.54
CA GLN A 140 18.08 -0.74 -3.41
C GLN A 140 18.74 -2.13 -3.30
N ILE A 141 20.08 -2.19 -3.25
CA ILE A 141 20.80 -3.45 -3.01
C ILE A 141 20.46 -4.03 -1.63
N LYS A 142 20.47 -3.19 -0.59
CA LYS A 142 20.17 -3.62 0.78
C LYS A 142 18.73 -4.13 0.93
N GLU A 143 17.78 -3.41 0.36
CA GLU A 143 16.35 -3.74 0.40
C GLU A 143 16.07 -5.04 -0.34
N ALA A 144 16.69 -5.28 -1.49
CA ALA A 144 16.56 -6.57 -2.19
C ALA A 144 17.04 -7.75 -1.31
N VAL A 145 18.16 -7.60 -0.59
CA VAL A 145 18.64 -8.61 0.37
C VAL A 145 17.65 -8.83 1.50
N LEU A 146 17.09 -7.75 2.07
CA LEU A 146 16.07 -7.84 3.12
C LEU A 146 14.75 -8.45 2.61
N ASN A 147 14.45 -8.28 1.32
CA ASN A 147 13.33 -8.91 0.63
C ASN A 147 13.61 -10.36 0.21
N GLY A 148 14.74 -10.94 0.60
CA GLY A 148 15.04 -12.36 0.38
C GLY A 148 15.58 -12.71 -1.01
N ILE A 149 16.11 -11.75 -1.78
CA ILE A 149 16.68 -12.02 -3.12
C ILE A 149 17.81 -13.07 -3.14
N ALA A 150 18.52 -13.19 -2.01
CA ALA A 150 19.65 -14.09 -1.82
C ALA A 150 19.26 -15.48 -1.28
N LEU A 151 17.97 -15.73 -1.04
CA LEU A 151 17.48 -17.02 -0.56
C LEU A 151 17.34 -18.01 -1.74
N GLU A 152 17.64 -19.28 -1.47
CA GLU A 152 17.29 -20.39 -2.36
C GLU A 152 15.76 -20.54 -2.48
N ASP A 153 15.29 -21.21 -3.53
CA ASP A 153 13.86 -21.22 -3.90
C ASP A 153 12.94 -21.74 -2.78
N ASP A 154 13.34 -22.78 -2.06
CA ASP A 154 12.58 -23.33 -0.93
C ASP A 154 12.46 -22.33 0.23
N LYS A 155 13.56 -21.65 0.55
CA LYS A 155 13.61 -20.61 1.59
C LYS A 155 12.88 -19.35 1.17
N ARG A 156 12.89 -19.03 -0.12
CA ARG A 156 12.18 -17.89 -0.70
C ARG A 156 10.67 -18.11 -0.68
N GLU A 157 10.19 -19.32 -0.94
CA GLU A 157 8.77 -19.65 -0.78
C GLU A 157 8.31 -19.51 0.68
N GLU A 158 9.12 -19.96 1.63
CA GLU A 158 8.86 -19.81 3.07
C GLU A 158 8.81 -18.33 3.47
N PHE A 159 9.79 -17.53 3.03
CA PHE A 159 9.82 -16.09 3.22
C PHE A 159 8.56 -15.40 2.68
N ASN A 160 8.15 -15.72 1.44
CA ASN A 160 6.98 -15.12 0.82
C ASN A 160 5.68 -15.46 1.57
N LYS A 161 5.56 -16.67 2.13
CA LYS A 161 4.40 -17.06 2.96
C LYS A 161 4.35 -16.24 4.26
N ILE A 162 5.50 -16.02 4.90
CA ILE A 162 5.59 -15.22 6.13
C ILE A 162 5.18 -13.76 5.86
N GLU A 163 5.70 -13.14 4.81
CA GLU A 163 5.37 -11.76 4.45
C GLU A 163 3.87 -11.57 4.17
N GLN A 164 3.27 -12.52 3.46
CA GLN A 164 1.82 -12.55 3.21
C GLN A 164 1.01 -12.66 4.50
N GLU A 165 1.41 -13.54 5.42
CA GLU A 165 0.74 -13.72 6.70
C GLU A 165 0.88 -12.47 7.61
N LEU A 166 2.07 -11.88 7.66
CA LEU A 166 2.33 -10.64 8.42
C LEU A 166 1.47 -9.47 7.90
N ALA A 167 1.35 -9.31 6.58
CA ALA A 167 0.51 -8.28 5.98
C ALA A 167 -0.97 -8.45 6.37
N LYS A 168 -1.47 -9.69 6.33
CA LYS A 168 -2.83 -10.03 6.73
C LYS A 168 -3.08 -9.79 8.22
N LEU A 169 -2.15 -10.24 9.09
CA LEU A 169 -2.27 -10.08 10.54
C LEU A 169 -2.23 -8.62 10.96
N SER A 170 -1.36 -7.81 10.34
CA SER A 170 -1.26 -6.37 10.60
C SER A 170 -2.56 -5.64 10.25
N GLN A 171 -3.16 -5.97 9.11
CA GLN A 171 -4.49 -5.46 8.75
C GLN A 171 -5.55 -5.87 9.78
N LYS A 172 -5.58 -7.16 10.16
CA LYS A 172 -6.57 -7.66 11.12
C LYS A 172 -6.45 -7.01 12.48
N PHE A 173 -5.22 -6.75 12.94
CA PHE A 173 -4.96 -6.04 14.18
C PHE A 173 -5.57 -4.62 14.16
N GLY A 174 -5.34 -3.86 13.08
CA GLY A 174 -5.89 -2.51 12.93
C GLY A 174 -7.42 -2.48 12.98
N GLU A 175 -8.07 -3.43 12.33
CA GLU A 175 -9.53 -3.57 12.37
C GLU A 175 -10.04 -3.92 13.77
N ASN A 176 -9.39 -4.87 14.45
CA ASN A 176 -9.78 -5.26 15.81
C ASN A 176 -9.65 -4.08 16.80
N VAL A 177 -8.61 -3.26 16.69
CA VAL A 177 -8.43 -2.06 17.54
C VAL A 177 -9.53 -1.03 17.28
N LEU A 178 -9.86 -0.78 16.02
CA LEU A 178 -10.93 0.16 15.64
C LEU A 178 -12.29 -0.33 16.15
N ASP A 179 -12.59 -1.61 15.98
CA ASP A 179 -13.85 -2.21 16.39
C ASP A 179 -13.99 -2.26 17.93
N ALA A 180 -12.90 -2.57 18.66
CA ALA A 180 -12.88 -2.52 20.11
C ALA A 180 -13.13 -1.10 20.64
N THR A 181 -12.51 -0.09 20.01
CA THR A 181 -12.68 1.32 20.39
C THR A 181 -14.12 1.79 20.13
N LYS A 182 -14.70 1.44 18.97
CA LYS A 182 -16.09 1.80 18.62
C LYS A 182 -17.13 1.12 19.51
N LYS A 183 -16.85 -0.10 19.99
CA LYS A 183 -17.80 -0.89 20.79
C LYS A 183 -17.93 -0.40 22.24
N TYR A 184 -16.93 0.29 22.78
CA TYR A 184 -17.00 0.77 24.16
C TYR A 184 -17.97 1.93 24.28
N GLU A 185 -19.01 1.75 25.09
CA GLU A 185 -19.94 2.80 25.47
C GLU A 185 -20.15 2.77 26.98
N LYS A 186 -20.15 3.96 27.59
CA LYS A 186 -20.46 4.13 29.01
C LYS A 186 -21.60 5.13 29.14
N LEU A 187 -22.82 4.60 29.23
CA LEU A 187 -23.98 5.41 29.57
C LEU A 187 -23.85 5.89 31.02
N ILE A 188 -23.89 7.20 31.23
CA ILE A 188 -23.91 7.83 32.54
C ILE A 188 -25.24 8.57 32.68
N THR A 189 -26.04 8.17 33.65
CA THR A 189 -27.37 8.74 33.89
C THR A 189 -27.41 9.64 35.13
N ASP A 190 -26.53 9.42 36.11
CA ASP A 190 -26.39 10.30 37.28
C ASP A 190 -25.37 11.41 36.98
N LYS A 191 -25.80 12.66 37.17
CA LYS A 191 -24.93 13.84 37.02
C LYS A 191 -23.76 13.84 38.02
N LYS A 192 -23.88 13.15 39.16
CA LYS A 192 -22.79 13.05 40.15
C LYS A 192 -21.60 12.24 39.64
N ASP A 193 -21.81 11.28 38.75
CA ASP A 193 -20.74 10.43 38.20
C ASP A 193 -19.80 11.20 37.24
N ILE A 194 -20.17 12.41 36.85
CA ILE A 194 -19.36 13.34 36.03
C ILE A 194 -18.88 14.57 36.81
N GLU A 195 -19.01 14.58 38.14
CA GLU A 195 -18.55 15.68 38.97
C GLU A 195 -17.02 15.83 38.86
N GLY A 196 -16.57 17.02 38.42
CA GLY A 196 -15.14 17.30 38.14
C GLY A 196 -14.77 17.33 36.65
N LEU A 197 -15.66 16.93 35.74
CA LEU A 197 -15.45 17.14 34.30
C LEU A 197 -15.66 18.63 33.92
N PRO A 198 -14.80 19.22 33.09
CA PRO A 198 -14.99 20.59 32.59
C PRO A 198 -16.21 20.64 31.66
N ALA A 199 -16.81 21.84 31.51
CA ALA A 199 -18.02 22.03 30.71
C ALA A 199 -17.89 21.54 29.25
N SER A 200 -16.67 21.58 28.68
CA SER A 200 -16.38 21.01 27.36
C SER A 200 -16.58 19.50 27.28
N GLY A 201 -16.25 18.76 28.34
CA GLY A 201 -16.43 17.30 28.40
C GLY A 201 -17.90 16.90 28.54
N SER A 202 -18.69 17.63 29.33
CA SER A 202 -20.14 17.39 29.45
C SER A 202 -20.88 17.67 28.15
N TRP A 203 -20.47 18.70 27.40
CA TRP A 203 -21.05 19.02 26.09
C TRP A 203 -20.81 17.91 25.06
N ILE A 204 -19.57 17.40 24.98
CA ILE A 204 -19.21 16.32 24.05
C ILE A 204 -20.02 15.05 24.34
N GLY A 205 -20.18 14.69 25.62
CA GLY A 205 -21.00 13.54 26.03
C GLY A 205 -22.46 13.65 25.60
N CYS A 206 -23.11 14.80 25.80
CA CYS A 206 -24.50 15.01 25.39
C CYS A 206 -24.70 14.97 23.86
N THR A 207 -23.73 15.47 23.09
CA THR A 207 -23.79 15.42 21.61
C THR A 207 -23.64 14.00 21.09
N ASP A 208 -22.78 13.17 21.70
CA ASP A 208 -22.56 11.79 21.27
C ASP A 208 -23.79 10.90 21.58
N SER A 209 -24.43 11.07 22.74
CA SER A 209 -25.72 10.43 23.07
C SER A 209 -26.81 10.75 22.05
N SER A 210 -26.90 12.03 21.64
CA SER A 210 -27.89 12.49 20.66
C SER A 210 -27.68 11.88 19.26
N VAL A 211 -26.43 11.67 18.84
CA VAL A 211 -26.08 11.05 17.56
C VAL A 211 -26.36 9.54 17.55
N LYS A 212 -26.22 8.89 18.71
CA LYS A 212 -26.40 7.44 18.87
C LYS A 212 -27.84 7.01 19.18
N GLY A 213 -28.74 7.95 19.47
CA GLY A 213 -30.16 7.69 19.68
C GLY A 213 -30.50 7.06 21.04
N THR A 214 -29.65 7.27 22.06
CA THR A 214 -29.83 6.83 23.45
C THR A 214 -29.87 8.00 24.41
#